data_AF-A0A356P8M4-F1
#
_entry.id   AF-A0A356P8M4-F1
#
_cell.length_a   1.000
_cell.length_b   1.000
_cell.length_c   1.000
_cell.angle_alpha   90.00
_cell.angle_beta   90.00
_cell.angle_gamma   90.00
#
_symmetry.space_group_name_H-M   'P 1'
#
loop_
_entity.id
_entity.type
_entity.pdbx_description
1 polymer ?
#
loop_
_entity_poly.entity_id
_entity_poly.type
_entity_poly.pdbx_seq_one_letter_code
_entity_poly.pdbx_strand_id
1 'polypeptide(L)'
;MVVIIILLFAQVLSDLYLPTLMADIVDKGLQNNDVNYILRIGGFMLLIAAGGTLCAIIATYLSSKAAVGFGTILRQKIFSKVESFSLHEFDKLGTATLITRTTNDVTQIQQVSVLI
;
A
#
# COMPACT_ATOMS: atom_id res chain seq x y z
N MET A 1 1.28 -7.74 8.71
CA MET A 1 0.22 -7.85 7.69
C MET A 1 -1.18 -7.58 8.25
N VAL A 2 -1.66 -8.29 9.29
CA VAL A 2 -3.03 -8.07 9.81
C VAL A 2 -3.34 -6.60 10.13
N VAL A 3 -2.42 -5.89 10.79
CA VAL A 3 -2.58 -4.44 11.09
C VAL A 3 -2.72 -3.59 9.81
N ILE A 4 -1.95 -3.89 8.76
CA ILE A 4 -2.01 -3.17 7.48
C ILE A 4 -3.39 -3.36 6.86
N ILE A 5 -3.91 -4.59 6.85
CA ILE A 5 -5.23 -4.94 6.31
C ILE A 5 -6.34 -4.19 7.06
N ILE A 6 -6.25 -4.12 8.39
CA ILE A 6 -7.24 -3.38 9.21
C ILE A 6 -7.21 -1.88 8.88
N LEU A 7 -6.02 -1.29 8.74
CA LEU A 7 -5.88 0.13 8.40
C LEU A 7 -6.40 0.45 7.00
N LEU A 8 -6.11 -0.39 6.01
CA LEU A 8 -6.64 -0.26 4.65
C LEU A 8 -8.15 -0.42 4.63
N PHE A 9 -8.69 -1.37 5.41
CA PHE A 9 -10.13 -1.53 5.53
C PHE A 9 -10.80 -0.27 6.10
N ALA A 10 -10.23 0.31 7.16
CA ALA A 10 -10.72 1.56 7.74
C ALA A 10 -10.63 2.75 6.76
N GLN A 11 -9.55 2.83 5.98
CA GLN A 11 -9.42 3.82 4.91
C GLN A 11 -10.53 3.66 3.87
N VAL A 12 -10.75 2.45 3.35
CA VAL A 12 -11.77 2.20 2.31
C VAL A 12 -13.17 2.51 2.83
N LEU A 13 -13.47 2.21 4.10
CA LEU A 13 -14.73 2.62 4.72
C LEU A 13 -14.89 4.15 4.77
N SER A 14 -13.81 4.87 5.06
CA SER A 14 -13.81 6.34 5.07
C SER A 14 -14.09 6.90 3.68
N ASP A 15 -13.43 6.36 2.66
CA ASP A 15 -13.60 6.76 1.25
C ASP A 15 -15.03 6.48 0.76
N LEU A 16 -15.62 5.35 1.18
CA LEU A 16 -17.00 5.00 0.83
C LEU A 16 -18.06 5.81 1.59
N TYR A 17 -17.72 6.33 2.76
CA TYR A 17 -18.64 7.13 3.56
C TYR A 17 -18.77 8.57 3.06
N LEU A 18 -17.74 9.12 2.40
CA LEU A 18 -17.77 10.48 1.83
C LEU A 18 -18.91 10.71 0.82
N PRO A 19 -19.18 9.81 -0.16
CA PRO A 19 -20.36 9.92 -1.03
C PRO A 19 -21.69 9.98 -0.29
N THR A 20 -21.82 9.27 0.83
CA THR A 20 -23.04 9.27 1.64
C THR A 20 -23.26 10.65 2.27
N LEU A 21 -22.20 11.25 2.81
CA LEU A 21 -22.25 12.61 3.36
C LEU A 21 -22.51 13.66 2.27
N MET A 22 -21.97 13.44 1.07
CA MET A 22 -22.25 14.30 -0.08
C MET A 22 -23.73 14.24 -0.48
N ALA A 23 -24.35 13.04 -0.48
CA ALA A 23 -25.79 12.90 -0.71
C ALA A 23 -26.60 13.64 0.36
N ASP A 24 -26.22 13.52 1.64
CA ASP A 24 -26.87 14.27 2.72
C ASP A 24 -26.77 15.81 2.55
N ILE A 25 -25.65 16.32 2.04
CA ILE A 25 -25.51 17.75 1.70
C ILE A 25 -26.51 18.15 0.63
N VAL A 26 -26.70 17.34 -0.41
CA VAL A 26 -27.62 17.63 -1.52
C VAL A 26 -29.07 17.56 -1.04
N ASP A 27 -29.45 16.48 -0.36
CA ASP A 27 -30.84 16.18 0.00
C ASP A 27 -31.33 17.05 1.17
N LYS A 28 -30.49 17.29 2.18
CA LYS A 28 -30.91 18.01 3.41
C LYS A 28 -30.39 19.44 3.46
N GLY A 29 -29.18 19.68 2.95
CA GLY A 29 -28.58 21.01 2.95
C GLY A 29 -29.12 21.88 1.83
N LEU A 30 -28.93 21.45 0.59
CA LEU A 30 -29.31 22.21 -0.61
C LEU A 30 -30.83 22.36 -0.75
N GLN A 31 -31.59 21.27 -0.58
CA GLN A 31 -33.05 21.30 -0.72
C GLN A 31 -33.71 22.26 0.28
N ASN A 32 -33.18 22.35 1.51
CA ASN A 32 -33.72 23.22 2.56
C ASN A 32 -33.04 24.61 2.63
N ASN A 33 -32.11 24.92 1.73
CA ASN A 33 -31.27 26.13 1.78
C ASN A 33 -30.54 26.33 3.13
N ASP A 34 -30.21 25.24 3.83
CA ASP A 34 -29.54 25.29 5.14
C ASP A 34 -28.02 25.29 4.98
N VAL A 35 -27.45 26.50 4.88
CA VAL A 35 -26.00 26.72 4.75
C VAL A 35 -25.22 26.24 5.98
N ASN A 36 -25.82 26.32 7.17
CA ASN A 36 -25.17 25.88 8.41
C ASN A 36 -25.03 24.35 8.44
N TYR A 37 -26.04 23.63 7.96
CA TYR A 37 -25.97 22.17 7.81
C TYR A 37 -24.87 21.77 6.82
N ILE A 38 -24.79 22.44 5.67
CA ILE A 38 -23.76 22.18 4.65
C ILE A 38 -22.35 22.39 5.23
N LEU A 39 -22.10 23.50 5.93
CA LEU A 39 -20.80 23.78 6.55
C LEU A 39 -20.44 22.76 7.62
N ARG A 40 -21.40 22.33 8.44
CA ARG A 40 -21.17 21.33 9.50
C ARG A 40 -20.83 19.96 8.93
N ILE A 41 -21.58 19.49 7.93
CA ILE A 41 -21.30 18.20 7.28
C ILE A 41 -20.02 18.28 6.45
N GLY A 42 -19.76 19.38 5.74
CA GLY A 42 -18.50 19.60 5.02
C GLY A 42 -17.28 19.56 5.94
N GLY A 43 -17.37 20.18 7.12
CA GLY A 43 -16.32 20.07 8.15
C GLY A 43 -16.13 18.63 8.65
N PHE A 44 -17.22 17.88 8.81
CA PHE A 44 -17.15 16.47 9.19
C PHE A 44 -16.54 15.59 8.09
N MET A 45 -16.83 15.88 6.82
CA MET A 45 -16.18 15.21 5.67
C MET A 45 -14.66 15.42 5.69
N LEU A 46 -14.19 16.63 6.01
CA LEU A 46 -12.75 16.89 6.15
C LEU A 46 -12.11 16.05 7.26
N LEU A 47 -12.78 15.87 8.39
CA LEU A 47 -12.29 15.01 9.47
C LEU A 47 -12.19 13.55 9.04
N ILE A 48 -13.19 13.03 8.33
CA ILE A 48 -13.19 11.65 7.82
C ILE A 48 -12.09 11.47 6.77
N ALA A 49 -11.96 12.40 5.83
CA ALA A 49 -10.90 12.37 4.82
C ALA A 49 -9.51 12.41 5.46
N ALA A 50 -9.31 13.26 6.47
CA ALA A 50 -8.05 13.31 7.22
C ALA A 50 -7.77 12.00 7.96
N GLY A 51 -8.79 11.42 8.61
CA GLY A 51 -8.68 10.13 9.30
C GLY A 51 -8.35 8.97 8.34
N GLY A 52 -9.04 8.88 7.21
CA GLY A 52 -8.76 7.89 6.16
C GLY A 52 -7.36 8.05 5.58
N THR A 53 -6.93 9.29 5.29
CA THR A 53 -5.58 9.58 4.79
C THR A 53 -4.51 9.20 5.80
N LEU A 54 -4.71 9.47 7.09
CA LEU A 54 -3.78 9.03 8.14
C LEU A 54 -3.66 7.51 8.20
N CYS A 55 -4.77 6.77 8.08
CA CYS A 55 -4.76 5.32 8.01
C CYS A 55 -3.95 4.83 6.79
N ALA A 56 -4.15 5.45 5.62
CA ALA A 56 -3.43 5.13 4.40
C ALA A 56 -1.92 5.36 4.53
N ILE A 57 -1.50 6.48 5.12
CA ILE A 57 -0.08 6.81 5.35
C ILE A 57 0.57 5.77 6.27
N ILE A 58 -0.08 5.43 7.37
CA ILE A 58 0.44 4.45 8.34
C ILE A 58 0.51 3.05 7.70
N ALA A 59 -0.52 2.65 6.95
CA ALA A 59 -0.55 1.39 6.23
C ALA A 59 0.59 1.29 5.21
N THR A 60 0.80 2.34 4.42
CA THR A 60 1.86 2.42 3.41
C THR A 60 3.25 2.37 4.04
N TYR A 61 3.46 3.08 5.14
CA TYR A 61 4.72 3.06 5.88
C TYR A 61 5.04 1.65 6.41
N LEU A 62 4.05 0.98 7.01
CA LEU A 62 4.23 -0.35 7.57
C LEU A 62 4.42 -1.41 6.48
N SER A 63 3.70 -1.28 5.35
CA SER A 63 3.88 -2.14 4.18
C SER A 63 5.27 -2.00 3.57
N SER A 64 5.74 -0.76 3.37
CA SER A 64 7.09 -0.50 2.88
C SER A 64 8.16 -1.14 3.77
N LYS A 65 8.04 -0.98 5.09
CA LYS A 65 8.97 -1.60 6.05
C LYS A 65 8.96 -3.13 5.97
N ALA A 66 7.79 -3.75 5.83
CA ALA A 66 7.66 -5.20 5.69
C ALA A 66 8.27 -5.71 4.37
N ALA A 67 7.98 -5.02 3.26
CA ALA A 67 8.47 -5.38 1.93
C ALA A 67 10.00 -5.26 1.83
N VAL A 68 10.60 -4.21 2.40
CA VAL A 68 12.06 -4.08 2.46
C VAL A 68 12.68 -5.22 3.27
N GLY A 69 12.11 -5.58 4.42
CA GLY A 69 12.57 -6.73 5.21
C GLY A 69 12.51 -8.03 4.41
N PHE A 70 11.40 -8.27 3.70
CA PHE A 70 11.24 -9.41 2.82
C PHE A 70 12.27 -9.43 1.67
N GLY A 71 12.44 -8.29 0.98
CA GLY A 71 13.41 -8.14 -0.11
C GLY A 71 14.85 -8.40 0.33
N THR A 72 15.24 -7.95 1.53
CA THR A 72 16.56 -8.23 2.11
C THR A 72 16.77 -9.72 2.34
N ILE A 73 15.79 -10.41 2.94
CA ILE A 73 15.87 -11.85 3.21
C ILE A 73 15.93 -12.64 1.88
N LEU A 74 15.12 -12.25 0.90
CA LEU A 74 15.09 -12.88 -0.41
C LEU A 74 16.43 -12.70 -1.14
N ARG A 75 16.98 -11.47 -1.15
CA ARG A 75 18.28 -11.19 -1.74
C ARG A 75 19.39 -12.02 -1.10
N GLN A 76 19.42 -12.10 0.23
CA GLN A 76 20.42 -12.89 0.94
C GLN A 76 20.33 -14.38 0.58
N LYS A 77 19.12 -14.95 0.56
CA LYS A 77 18.91 -16.37 0.18
C LYS A 77 19.32 -16.66 -1.26
N ILE A 78 18.99 -15.76 -2.20
CA ILE A 78 19.38 -15.91 -3.60
C ILE A 78 20.90 -15.81 -3.72
N PHE A 79 21.52 -14.83 -3.08
CA PHE A 79 22.97 -14.65 -3.12
C PHE A 79 23.72 -15.88 -2.59
N SER A 80 23.35 -16.39 -1.41
CA SER A 80 23.94 -17.61 -0.85
C SER A 80 23.70 -18.84 -1.75
N LYS A 81 22.56 -18.89 -2.47
CA LYS A 81 22.30 -19.98 -3.41
C LYS A 81 23.19 -19.89 -4.65
N VAL A 82 23.40 -18.70 -5.19
CA VAL A 82 24.28 -18.46 -6.34
C VAL A 82 25.74 -18.77 -6.00
N GLU A 83 26.22 -18.42 -4.79
CA GLU A 83 27.57 -18.78 -4.35
C GLU A 83 27.79 -20.30 -4.24
N SER A 84 26.72 -21.07 -3.99
CA SER A 84 26.79 -22.54 -3.91
C SER A 84 26.76 -23.26 -5.26
N PHE A 85 26.62 -22.54 -6.38
CA PHE A 85 26.55 -23.15 -7.71
C PHE A 85 27.90 -23.66 -8.21
N SER A 86 27.84 -24.80 -8.91
CA SER A 86 29.00 -25.31 -9.65
C SER A 86 29.26 -24.52 -10.93
N LEU A 87 30.48 -24.61 -11.49
CA LEU A 87 30.83 -24.02 -12.79
C LEU A 87 29.85 -24.43 -13.90
N HIS A 88 29.37 -25.68 -13.89
CA HIS A 88 28.39 -26.17 -14.87
C HIS A 88 27.02 -25.48 -14.72
N GLU A 89 26.57 -25.20 -13.50
CA GLU A 89 25.33 -24.46 -13.25
C GLU A 89 25.46 -22.98 -13.62
N PHE A 90 26.63 -22.38 -13.39
CA PHE A 90 26.96 -21.03 -13.83
C PHE A 90 26.91 -20.90 -15.36
N ASP A 91 27.51 -21.84 -16.09
CA ASP A 91 27.49 -21.84 -17.56
C ASP A 91 26.08 -22.08 -18.12
N LYS A 92 25.26 -22.90 -17.45
CA LYS A 92 23.89 -23.20 -17.88
C LYS A 92 22.95 -22.01 -17.70
N LEU A 93 23.08 -21.27 -16.60
CA LEU A 93 22.20 -20.12 -16.30
C LEU A 93 22.71 -18.83 -16.93
N GLY A 94 24.03 -18.68 -17.06
CA GLY A 94 24.68 -17.47 -17.57
C GLY A 94 24.79 -16.38 -16.51
N THR A 95 25.98 -15.78 -16.41
CA THR A 95 26.30 -14.72 -15.43
C THR A 95 25.34 -13.53 -15.50
N ALA A 96 24.95 -13.11 -16.71
CA ALA A 96 24.03 -11.99 -16.91
C ALA A 96 22.64 -12.25 -16.28
N THR A 97 22.10 -13.47 -16.42
CA THR A 97 20.81 -13.86 -15.84
C THR A 97 20.87 -13.97 -14.33
N LEU A 98 21.99 -14.42 -13.76
CA LEU A 98 22.18 -14.46 -12.32
C LEU A 98 22.24 -13.06 -11.71
N ILE A 99 22.86 -12.10 -12.41
CA ILE A 99 22.88 -10.69 -12.02
C ILE A 99 21.46 -10.13 -12.01
N THR A 100 20.69 -10.27 -13.10
CA THR A 100 19.33 -9.72 -13.18
C THR A 100 18.38 -10.35 -12.16
N ARG A 101 18.49 -11.66 -11.91
CA ARG A 101 17.69 -12.36 -10.88
C ARG A 101 17.99 -11.90 -9.46
N THR A 102 19.25 -11.62 -9.14
CA THR A 102 19.66 -11.19 -7.78
C THR A 102 19.37 -9.70 -7.54
N THR A 103 19.23 -8.92 -8.61
CA THR A 103 19.01 -7.47 -8.57
C THR A 103 17.57 -7.11 -8.92
N ASN A 104 17.27 -7.05 -10.23
CA ASN A 104 16.00 -6.59 -10.79
C ASN A 104 14.81 -7.44 -10.33
N ASP A 105 14.91 -8.77 -10.38
CA ASP A 105 13.77 -9.62 -10.02
C ASP A 105 13.45 -9.52 -8.52
N VAL A 106 14.47 -9.45 -7.66
CA VAL A 106 14.26 -9.20 -6.23
C VAL A 106 13.58 -7.85 -6.00
N THR A 107 14.00 -6.79 -6.69
CA THR A 107 13.36 -5.47 -6.55
C THR A 107 11.91 -5.47 -7.05
N GLN A 108 11.61 -6.20 -8.13
CA GLN A 108 10.24 -6.32 -8.63
C GLN A 108 9.34 -7.06 -7.63
N ILE A 109 9.81 -8.19 -7.07
CA ILE A 109 9.06 -8.92 -6.04
C ILE A 109 8.90 -8.07 -4.77
N GLN A 110 9.93 -7.32 -4.39
CA GLN A 110 9.85 -6.38 -3.28
C GLN A 110 8.77 -5.31 -3.52
N GLN A 111 8.70 -4.72 -4.72
CA GLN A 111 7.65 -3.75 -5.06
C GLN A 111 6.24 -4.35 -5.00
N VAL A 112 6.05 -5.56 -5.54
CA VAL A 112 4.75 -6.27 -5.44
C VAL A 112 4.38 -6.50 -3.97
N SER A 113 5.37 -6.79 -3.12
CA SER A 113 5.15 -6.99 -1.68
C SER A 113 4.77 -5.70 -0.93
N VAL A 114 5.06 -4.50 -1.47
CA VAL A 114 4.57 -3.22 -0.91
C VAL A 114 3.09 -3.03 -1.23
N LEU A 115 2.65 -3.53 -2.39
CA LEU A 115 1.30 -3.31 -2.91
C LEU A 115 0.26 -4.26 -2.29
N ILE A 116 0.71 -5.32 -1.61
CA ILE A 116 -0.10 -6.34 -0.94
C ILE A 116 -0.11 -6.09 0.58
#